data_AF-A0A971EGA0-F1
#
_entry.id   AF-A0A971EGA0-F1
#
_cell.length_a   1.000
_cell.length_b   1.000
_cell.length_c   1.000
_cell.angle_alpha   90.00
_cell.angle_beta   90.00
_cell.angle_gamma   90.00
#
_symmetry.space_group_name_H-M   'P 1'
#
loop_
_entity.id
_entity.type
_entity.pdbx_description
1 polymer ?
#
loop_
_entity_poly.entity_id
_entity_poly.type
_entity_poly.pdbx_seq_one_letter_code
_entity_poly.pdbx_strand_id
1 'polypeptide(L)'
;MLPKNELFELKLLREEKHLALPNLTSLVLIKEIQDVLYQYLVSEEKERLLNAFLDRLRAHLSLERDGNGPFSILIDDLQFLEEEGLEELKYLNWVEIPVYVFEVKGRIAPDNDDYPEFFTTVNQILDELLVYNWVPGTNLIYAYPQSLL
;
A
#
# COMPACT_ATOMS: atom_id res chain seq x y z
N MET A 1 -22.22 1.43 -19.39
CA MET A 1 -20.86 1.81 -19.83
C MET A 1 -20.77 3.31 -19.93
N LEU A 2 -20.17 3.92 -18.91
CA LEU A 2 -19.90 5.35 -18.86
C LEU A 2 -18.90 5.74 -19.97
N PRO A 3 -19.07 6.90 -20.64
CA PRO A 3 -18.11 7.39 -21.61
C PRO A 3 -16.74 7.60 -20.93
N LYS A 4 -15.67 7.02 -21.50
CA LYS A 4 -14.31 7.05 -20.92
C LYS A 4 -13.69 8.45 -20.90
N ASN A 5 -14.17 9.33 -21.78
CA ASN A 5 -13.71 10.69 -21.95
C ASN A 5 -14.26 11.49 -20.76
N GLU A 6 -13.37 11.89 -19.85
CA GLU A 6 -13.69 12.68 -18.64
C GLU A 6 -14.28 11.91 -17.45
N LEU A 7 -13.99 10.61 -17.34
CA LEU A 7 -14.46 9.79 -16.21
C LEU A 7 -13.86 10.24 -14.87
N PHE A 8 -12.54 10.42 -14.82
CA PHE A 8 -11.81 10.85 -13.62
C PHE A 8 -10.55 11.63 -13.98
N GLU A 9 -9.99 12.33 -12.99
CA GLU A 9 -8.67 12.97 -13.06
C GLU A 9 -7.72 12.35 -12.04
N LEU A 10 -6.44 12.24 -12.42
CA LEU A 10 -5.36 11.91 -11.50
C LEU A 10 -4.55 13.15 -11.19
N LYS A 11 -4.48 13.53 -9.91
CA LYS A 11 -3.66 14.65 -9.45
C LYS A 11 -2.51 14.12 -8.62
N LEU A 12 -1.29 14.28 -9.10
CA LEU A 12 -0.10 14.00 -8.28
C LEU A 12 -0.07 14.95 -7.08
N LEU A 13 -0.02 14.38 -5.88
CA LEU A 13 0.04 15.16 -4.65
C LEU A 13 1.46 15.28 -4.13
N ARG A 14 2.18 14.15 -4.07
CA ARG A 14 3.51 14.05 -3.47
C ARG A 14 4.20 12.73 -3.84
N GLU A 15 5.48 12.67 -3.55
CA GLU A 15 6.30 11.46 -3.56
C GLU A 15 6.62 11.08 -2.11
N GLU A 16 6.50 9.79 -1.80
CA GLU A 16 6.78 9.19 -0.50
C GLU A 16 7.82 8.09 -0.66
N LYS A 17 8.65 7.88 0.38
CA LYS A 17 9.60 6.77 0.41
C LYS A 17 8.99 5.62 1.19
N HIS A 18 8.71 4.53 0.49
CA HIS A 18 8.14 3.35 1.12
C HIS A 18 9.15 2.23 1.19
N LEU A 19 9.00 1.40 2.22
CA LEU A 19 9.58 0.07 2.25
C LEU A 19 8.55 -0.91 1.69
N ALA A 20 8.90 -1.61 0.62
CA ALA A 20 8.03 -2.53 -0.09
C ALA A 20 8.46 -3.98 0.10
N LEU A 21 7.46 -4.84 0.25
CA LEU A 21 7.65 -6.28 0.31
C LEU A 21 7.94 -6.82 -1.10
N PRO A 22 8.96 -7.67 -1.28
CA PRO A 22 9.19 -8.32 -2.55
C PRO A 22 8.03 -9.24 -2.95
N ASN A 23 7.76 -9.36 -4.24
CA ASN A 23 6.68 -10.19 -4.82
C ASN A 23 6.78 -11.70 -4.51
N LEU A 24 7.84 -12.14 -3.85
CA LEU A 24 8.19 -13.52 -3.56
C LEU A 24 8.19 -13.78 -2.04
N THR A 25 7.05 -13.77 -1.34
CA THR A 25 6.99 -14.55 -0.09
C THR A 25 5.60 -14.89 0.46
N SER A 26 5.51 -16.14 0.89
CA SER A 26 4.41 -16.84 1.56
C SER A 26 4.16 -16.37 3.01
N LEU A 27 3.00 -16.75 3.59
CA LEU A 27 2.61 -16.63 5.01
C LEU A 27 3.71 -16.91 6.06
N VAL A 28 4.72 -17.72 5.72
CA VAL A 28 5.91 -17.99 6.56
C VAL A 28 6.65 -16.70 6.95
N LEU A 29 6.67 -15.71 6.05
CA LEU A 29 7.36 -14.44 6.25
C LEU A 29 6.76 -13.61 7.40
N ILE A 30 5.45 -13.66 7.63
CA ILE A 30 4.81 -12.86 8.70
C ILE A 30 5.31 -13.30 10.07
N LYS A 31 5.44 -14.61 10.27
CA LYS A 31 5.91 -15.15 11.56
C LYS A 31 7.38 -14.83 11.77
N GLU A 32 8.21 -14.94 10.73
CA GLU A 32 9.63 -14.58 10.79
C GLU A 32 9.82 -13.08 11.06
N ILE A 33 9.08 -12.21 10.38
CA ILE A 33 9.07 -10.76 10.65
C ILE A 33 8.63 -10.49 12.09
N GLN A 34 7.57 -11.15 12.55
CA GLN A 34 7.10 -10.98 13.91
C GLN A 34 8.18 -11.36 14.93
N ASP A 35 8.77 -12.56 14.82
CA ASP A 35 9.78 -13.05 15.75
C ASP A 35 11.04 -12.15 15.75
N VAL A 36 11.46 -11.64 14.58
CA VAL A 36 12.60 -10.74 14.43
C VAL A 36 12.29 -9.33 14.96
N LEU A 37 11.11 -8.76 14.67
CA LEU A 37 10.82 -7.38 15.06
C LEU A 37 10.44 -7.24 16.54
N TYR A 38 9.89 -8.30 17.16
CA TYR A 38 9.53 -8.27 18.58
C TYR A 38 10.75 -8.01 19.50
N GLN A 39 11.96 -8.37 19.09
CA GLN A 39 13.18 -8.14 19.89
C GLN A 39 13.55 -6.65 20.05
N TYR A 40 13.01 -5.78 19.20
CA TYR A 40 13.24 -4.32 19.26
C TYR A 40 12.13 -3.56 20.01
N LEU A 41 11.12 -4.28 20.51
CA LEU A 41 10.02 -3.69 21.25
C LEU A 41 10.40 -3.55 22.73
N VAL A 42 10.51 -2.30 23.16
CA VAL A 42 10.84 -1.93 24.56
C VAL A 42 9.67 -1.24 25.29
N SER A 43 8.52 -1.07 24.61
CA SER A 43 7.33 -0.44 25.18
C SER A 43 6.03 -0.97 24.56
N GLU A 44 4.92 -0.87 25.31
CA GLU A 44 3.58 -1.25 24.87
C GLU A 44 3.14 -0.49 23.61
N GLU A 45 3.57 0.77 23.45
CA GLU A 45 3.25 1.56 22.28
C GLU A 45 3.93 1.02 21.01
N LYS A 46 5.19 0.61 21.09
CA LYS A 46 5.88 -0.02 19.97
C LYS A 46 5.21 -1.35 19.59
N GLU A 47 4.77 -2.12 20.59
CA GLU A 47 4.04 -3.37 20.34
C GLU A 47 2.70 -3.12 19.62
N ARG A 48 1.96 -2.08 20.03
CA ARG A 48 0.72 -1.66 19.35
C ARG A 48 0.98 -1.29 17.89
N LEU A 49 2.05 -0.54 17.61
CA LEU A 49 2.45 -0.16 16.25
C LEU A 49 2.88 -1.37 15.42
N LEU A 50 3.64 -2.30 16.00
CA LEU A 50 4.03 -3.54 15.33
C LEU A 50 2.80 -4.38 14.96
N ASN A 51 1.86 -4.55 15.89
CA ASN A 51 0.64 -5.30 15.63
C ASN A 51 -0.20 -4.66 14.52
N ALA A 52 -0.32 -3.33 14.51
CA ALA A 52 -1.00 -2.62 13.42
C ALA A 52 -0.30 -2.82 12.06
N PHE A 53 1.03 -2.84 12.03
CA PHE A 53 1.80 -3.16 10.83
C PHE A 53 1.56 -4.60 10.35
N LEU A 54 1.62 -5.58 11.27
CA LEU A 54 1.40 -6.99 10.95
C LEU A 54 -0.04 -7.25 10.47
N ASP A 55 -1.03 -6.55 11.02
CA ASP A 55 -2.42 -6.64 10.59
C ASP A 55 -2.60 -6.11 9.17
N ARG A 56 -1.96 -4.97 8.83
CA ARG A 56 -1.94 -4.44 7.46
C ARG A 56 -1.28 -5.43 6.48
N LEU A 57 -0.17 -6.03 6.89
CA LEU A 57 0.55 -7.03 6.08
C LEU A 57 -0.32 -8.29 5.86
N ARG A 58 -1.00 -8.79 6.89
CA ARG A 58 -1.92 -9.92 6.80
C ARG A 58 -3.09 -9.64 5.87
N ALA A 59 -3.71 -8.47 5.99
CA ALA A 59 -4.80 -8.04 5.12
C ALA A 59 -4.38 -7.96 3.65
N HIS A 60 -3.16 -7.50 3.38
CA HIS A 60 -2.63 -7.49 2.02
C HIS A 60 -2.42 -8.90 1.45
N LEU A 61 -1.97 -9.85 2.28
CA LEU A 61 -1.72 -11.23 1.86
C LEU A 61 -3.00 -12.08 1.72
N SER A 62 -4.13 -11.66 2.32
CA SER A 62 -5.42 -12.37 2.18
C SER A 62 -6.12 -12.13 0.84
N LEU A 63 -5.50 -11.41 -0.10
CA LEU A 63 -5.99 -11.13 -1.46
C LEU A 63 -7.29 -10.31 -1.56
N GLU A 64 -7.80 -9.79 -0.44
CA GLU A 64 -8.89 -8.81 -0.41
C GLU A 64 -8.29 -7.40 -0.59
N ARG A 65 -7.76 -7.10 -1.80
CA ARG A 65 -7.17 -5.79 -2.09
C ARG A 65 -7.73 -5.15 -3.34
N ASP A 66 -8.02 -3.86 -3.25
CA ASP A 66 -8.28 -3.01 -4.41
C ASP A 66 -6.94 -2.50 -4.96
N GLY A 67 -6.52 -3.06 -6.09
CA GLY A 67 -5.28 -2.73 -6.78
C GLY A 67 -4.36 -3.94 -7.04
N ASN A 68 -3.33 -3.69 -7.81
CA ASN A 68 -2.38 -4.68 -8.31
C ASN A 68 -0.95 -4.48 -7.76
N GLY A 69 -0.74 -3.53 -6.83
CA GLY A 69 0.55 -3.19 -6.27
C GLY A 69 1.05 -4.11 -5.15
N PRO A 70 2.34 -4.02 -4.79
CA PRO A 70 2.93 -4.79 -3.69
C PRO A 70 2.44 -4.28 -2.33
N PHE A 71 2.75 -5.01 -1.27
CA PHE A 71 2.64 -4.43 0.06
C PHE A 71 3.74 -3.37 0.22
N SER A 72 3.38 -2.20 0.72
CA SER A 72 4.34 -1.14 1.00
C SER A 72 3.87 -0.29 2.17
N ILE A 73 4.82 0.27 2.91
CA ILE A 73 4.53 1.19 4.00
C ILE A 73 5.51 2.36 3.98
N LEU A 74 5.04 3.55 4.35
CA LEU A 74 5.86 4.74 4.51
C LEU A 74 6.96 4.48 5.54
N ILE A 75 8.20 4.83 5.23
CA ILE A 75 9.33 4.60 6.15
C ILE A 75 9.12 5.37 7.47
N ASP A 76 8.48 6.54 7.43
CA ASP A 76 8.16 7.31 8.62
C ASP A 76 7.22 6.57 9.58
N ASP A 77 6.31 5.73 9.06
CA ASP A 77 5.44 4.89 9.89
C ASP A 77 6.22 3.75 10.59
N LEU A 78 7.43 3.44 10.12
CA LEU A 78 8.31 2.39 10.66
C LEU A 78 9.40 2.93 11.59
N GLN A 79 9.45 4.23 11.87
CA GLN A 79 10.49 4.81 12.76
C GLN A 79 10.50 4.21 14.18
N PHE A 80 9.38 3.61 14.62
CA PHE A 80 9.31 2.92 15.91
C PHE A 80 10.20 1.67 16.00
N LEU A 81 10.59 1.10 14.85
CA LEU A 81 11.53 -0.03 14.73
C LEU A 81 12.99 0.39 14.91
N GLU A 82 13.26 1.69 15.00
CA GLU A 82 14.63 2.25 15.05
C GLU A 82 15.45 1.82 13.82
N GLU A 83 16.75 2.15 13.79
CA GLU A 83 17.60 1.84 12.63
C GLU A 83 17.81 0.33 12.49
N GLU A 84 17.97 -0.37 13.63
CA GLU A 84 18.22 -1.80 13.67
C GLU A 84 17.05 -2.61 13.09
N GLY A 85 15.80 -2.31 13.48
CA GLY A 85 14.64 -3.03 12.96
C GLY A 85 14.37 -2.72 11.48
N LEU A 86 14.71 -1.52 11.00
CA LEU A 86 14.65 -1.20 9.57
C LEU A 86 15.69 -1.96 8.76
N GLU A 87 16.91 -2.13 9.28
CA GLU A 87 17.96 -2.92 8.64
C GLU A 87 17.58 -4.42 8.57
N GLU A 88 16.96 -4.97 9.62
CA GLU A 88 16.42 -6.35 9.57
C GLU A 88 15.42 -6.55 8.43
N LEU A 89 14.51 -5.59 8.21
CA LEU A 89 13.58 -5.67 7.08
C LEU A 89 14.33 -5.66 5.74
N LYS A 90 15.39 -4.87 5.60
CA LYS A 90 16.24 -4.89 4.39
C LYS A 90 16.97 -6.22 4.21
N TYR A 91 17.44 -6.85 5.30
CA TYR A 91 18.00 -8.22 5.24
C TYR A 91 16.96 -9.26 4.80
N LEU A 92 15.68 -9.04 5.10
CA LEU A 92 14.55 -9.82 4.58
C LEU A 92 14.14 -9.44 3.14
N ASN A 93 15.02 -8.75 2.41
CA ASN A 93 14.83 -8.28 1.03
C ASN A 93 13.71 -7.27 0.84
N TRP A 94 13.32 -6.53 1.88
CA TRP A 94 12.45 -5.37 1.69
C TRP A 94 13.22 -4.26 0.97
N VAL A 95 12.57 -3.63 -0.01
CA VAL A 95 13.22 -2.66 -0.89
C VAL A 95 12.65 -1.26 -0.65
N GLU A 96 13.51 -0.26 -0.50
CA GLU A 96 13.10 1.14 -0.52
C GLU A 96 12.73 1.53 -1.95
N ILE A 97 11.48 1.97 -2.14
CA ILE A 97 10.97 2.42 -3.43
C ILE A 97 10.29 3.79 -3.31
N PRO A 98 10.39 4.64 -4.35
CA PRO A 98 9.57 5.84 -4.42
C PRO A 98 8.13 5.45 -4.74
N VAL A 99 7.19 6.03 -4.01
CA VAL A 99 5.75 5.86 -4.19
C VAL A 99 5.13 7.22 -4.48
N TYR A 100 4.39 7.31 -5.57
CA TYR A 100 3.73 8.55 -5.96
C TYR A 100 2.29 8.51 -5.47
N VAL A 101 1.91 9.48 -4.64
CA VAL A 101 0.54 9.57 -4.13
C VAL A 101 -0.29 10.41 -5.09
N PHE A 102 -1.31 9.78 -5.68
CA PHE A 102 -2.26 10.46 -6.54
C PHE A 102 -3.62 10.56 -5.86
N GLU A 103 -4.29 11.68 -6.08
CA GLU A 103 -5.72 11.83 -5.80
C GLU A 103 -6.52 11.45 -7.05
N VAL A 104 -7.48 10.54 -6.89
CA VAL A 104 -8.44 10.19 -7.92
C VAL A 104 -9.68 11.08 -7.73
N LYS A 105 -9.91 11.98 -8.68
CA LYS A 105 -11.08 12.86 -8.67
C LYS A 105 -12.12 12.34 -9.64
N GLY A 106 -13.12 11.66 -9.09
CA GLY A 106 -14.30 11.23 -9.82
C GLY A 106 -15.33 12.36 -9.98
N ARG A 107 -16.15 12.26 -11.03
CA ARG A 107 -17.32 13.13 -11.21
C ARG A 107 -18.58 12.60 -10.52
N ILE A 108 -18.54 11.35 -10.07
CA ILE A 108 -19.64 10.65 -9.41
C ILE A 108 -19.28 10.55 -7.92
N ALA A 109 -20.18 11.04 -7.07
CA ALA A 109 -19.99 10.99 -5.63
C ALA A 109 -20.25 9.57 -5.09
N PRO A 110 -19.63 9.16 -3.96
CA PRO A 110 -19.78 7.81 -3.39
C PRO A 110 -21.21 7.41 -3.01
N ASP A 111 -22.11 8.37 -2.82
CA ASP A 111 -23.51 8.19 -2.46
C ASP A 111 -24.44 8.05 -3.69
N ASN A 112 -23.90 8.13 -4.90
CA ASN A 112 -24.65 7.98 -6.15
C ASN A 112 -24.81 6.50 -6.54
N ASP A 113 -25.98 6.12 -7.04
CA ASP A 113 -26.28 4.74 -7.47
C ASP A 113 -25.35 4.21 -8.58
N ASP A 114 -24.79 5.10 -9.41
CA ASP A 114 -23.84 4.76 -10.47
C ASP A 114 -22.39 4.59 -9.96
N TYR A 115 -22.12 4.90 -8.69
CA TYR A 115 -20.76 4.84 -8.11
C TYR A 115 -20.11 3.45 -8.20
N PRO A 116 -20.82 2.32 -7.98
CA PRO A 116 -20.22 0.99 -8.14
C PRO A 116 -19.74 0.70 -9.57
N GLU A 117 -20.50 1.09 -10.60
CA GLU A 117 -20.08 0.95 -12.00
C GLU A 117 -18.91 1.90 -12.31
N PHE A 118 -18.98 3.14 -11.81
CA PHE A 118 -17.88 4.11 -11.91
C PHE A 118 -16.59 3.55 -11.33
N PHE A 119 -16.62 3.10 -10.07
CA PHE A 119 -15.45 2.60 -9.35
C PHE A 119 -14.84 1.38 -10.05
N THR A 120 -15.69 0.45 -10.50
CA THR A 120 -15.26 -0.71 -11.31
C THR A 120 -14.55 -0.27 -12.59
N THR A 121 -15.11 0.72 -13.29
CA THR A 121 -14.54 1.23 -14.54
C THR A 121 -13.22 1.96 -14.29
N VAL A 122 -13.11 2.75 -13.22
CA VAL A 122 -11.86 3.41 -12.83
C VAL A 122 -10.77 2.37 -12.53
N ASN A 123 -11.06 1.33 -11.74
CA ASN A 123 -10.10 0.28 -11.44
C ASN A 123 -9.60 -0.43 -12.70
N GLN A 124 -10.50 -0.78 -13.63
CA GLN A 124 -10.11 -1.39 -14.91
C GLN A 124 -9.14 -0.50 -15.70
N ILE A 125 -9.38 0.82 -15.73
CA ILE A 125 -8.49 1.77 -16.41
C ILE A 125 -7.15 1.89 -15.67
N LEU A 126 -7.17 1.96 -14.34
CA LEU A 126 -5.95 2.04 -13.54
C LEU A 126 -5.10 0.76 -13.67
N ASP A 127 -5.72 -0.41 -13.72
CA ASP A 127 -5.04 -1.71 -13.92
C ASP A 127 -4.31 -1.77 -15.27
N GLU A 128 -4.84 -1.12 -16.31
CA GLU A 128 -4.20 -1.01 -17.63
C GLU A 128 -3.02 -0.01 -17.64
N LEU A 129 -3.01 0.97 -16.74
CA LEU A 129 -2.07 2.10 -16.77
C LEU A 129 -0.95 2.01 -15.75
N LEU A 130 -1.24 1.50 -14.56
CA LEU A 130 -0.40 1.66 -13.37
C LEU A 130 -0.31 0.36 -12.58
N VAL A 131 0.77 0.26 -11.81
CA VAL A 131 0.79 -0.62 -10.64
C VAL A 131 0.42 0.25 -9.44
N TYR A 132 -0.66 -0.08 -8.73
CA TYR A 132 -1.21 0.78 -7.68
C TYR A 132 -1.94 0.00 -6.58
N ASN A 133 -2.14 0.66 -5.45
CA ASN A 133 -3.06 0.26 -4.39
C ASN A 133 -3.87 1.46 -3.93
N TRP A 134 -5.14 1.25 -3.58
CA TRP A 134 -5.92 2.28 -2.91
C TRP A 134 -5.47 2.50 -1.47
N VAL A 135 -5.51 3.76 -1.03
CA VAL A 135 -5.35 4.12 0.39
C VAL A 135 -6.71 3.93 1.07
N PRO A 136 -6.83 3.01 2.06
CA PRO A 136 -8.12 2.64 2.64
C PRO A 136 -8.94 3.84 3.14
N GLY A 137 -10.23 3.88 2.78
CA GLY A 137 -11.16 4.91 3.22
C GLY A 137 -10.93 6.30 2.62
N THR A 138 -10.11 6.41 1.56
CA THR A 138 -9.82 7.68 0.88
C THR A 138 -10.00 7.54 -0.63
N ASN A 139 -9.88 8.66 -1.35
CA ASN A 139 -9.80 8.71 -2.81
C ASN A 139 -8.34 8.76 -3.33
N LEU A 140 -7.37 8.37 -2.50
CA LEU A 140 -5.96 8.37 -2.87
C LEU A 140 -5.51 6.99 -3.32
N ILE A 141 -4.55 6.97 -4.25
CA ILE A 141 -3.83 5.77 -4.64
C ILE A 141 -2.33 5.96 -4.41
N TYR A 142 -1.68 4.87 -4.00
CA TYR A 142 -0.24 4.71 -4.12
C TYR A 142 0.06 4.17 -5.51
N ALA A 143 0.81 4.91 -6.33
CA ALA A 143 1.27 4.47 -7.63
C ALA A 143 2.76 4.09 -7.55
N TYR A 144 3.06 2.89 -8.03
CA TYR A 144 4.37 2.28 -7.94
C TYR A 144 5.10 2.29 -9.29
N PRO A 145 6.41 2.58 -9.30
CA PRO A 145 7.22 2.54 -10.52
C PRO A 145 7.37 1.10 -11.03
N GLN A 146 6.91 0.83 -12.26
CA GLN A 146 6.97 -0.50 -12.88
C GLN A 146 8.38 -1.10 -12.99
N SER A 147 9.42 -0.27 -13.02
CA SER A 147 10.80 -0.75 -13.13
C SER A 147 11.36 -1.35 -11.84
N LEU A 148 10.65 -1.23 -10.71
CA LEU A 148 11.12 -1.62 -9.38
C LEU A 148 10.24 -2.72 -8.73
N LEU A 149 9.35 -3.33 -9.51
CA LEU A 149 8.37 -4.34 -9.08
C LEU A 149 8.57 -5.66 -9.80
#